data_AF-A0A1U7PWH5-F1
#
_entry.id   AF-A0A1U7PWH5-F1
#
_cell.length_a   1.000
_cell.length_b   1.000
_cell.length_c   1.000
_cell.angle_alpha   90.00
_cell.angle_beta   90.00
_cell.angle_gamma   90.00
#
_symmetry.space_group_name_H-M   'P 1'
#
loop_
_entity.id
_entity.type
_entity.pdbx_description
1 polymer ?
#
loop_
_entity_poly.entity_id
_entity_poly.type
_entity_poly.pdbx_seq_one_letter_code
_entity_poly.pdbx_strand_id
1 'polypeptide(L)' 'MKKTGLIIAFLLFCNSLSAQVAISKTPDHPGAILDFPQNTTNGIVLPATTELPASLPDGSLLLDRSDLKLK' A
#
# COMPACT_ATOMS: atom_id res chain seq x y z
N MET A 1 -40.87 -7.82 -2.93
CA MET A 1 -40.68 -6.35 -3.01
C MET A 1 -39.70 -5.82 -1.96
N LYS A 2 -39.94 -5.98 -0.65
CA LYS A 2 -39.02 -5.46 0.40
C LYS A 2 -37.56 -5.99 0.29
N LYS A 3 -37.38 -7.29 0.04
CA LYS A 3 -36.05 -7.92 -0.08
C LYS A 3 -35.30 -7.45 -1.34
N THR A 4 -36.03 -7.30 -2.44
CA THR A 4 -35.47 -6.85 -3.74
C THR A 4 -34.99 -5.41 -3.66
N GLY A 5 -35.75 -4.52 -2.99
CA GLY A 5 -35.33 -3.13 -2.77
C GLY A 5 -34.06 -3.03 -1.91
N LEU A 6 -33.93 -3.89 -0.90
CA LEU A 6 -32.73 -3.95 -0.05
C LEU A 6 -31.49 -4.37 -0.84
N ILE A 7 -31.62 -5.37 -1.72
CA ILE A 7 -30.50 -5.85 -2.55
C ILE A 7 -30.04 -4.76 -3.53
N ILE A 8 -30.99 -4.05 -4.16
CA ILE A 8 -30.66 -2.96 -5.09
C ILE A 8 -29.94 -1.82 -4.35
N ALA A 9 -30.44 -1.43 -3.17
CA ALA A 9 -29.79 -0.40 -2.35
C ALA A 9 -28.37 -0.79 -1.94
N PHE A 10 -28.15 -2.06 -1.57
CA PHE A 10 -26.83 -2.58 -1.21
C PHE A 10 -25.85 -2.56 -2.39
N LEU A 11 -26.29 -3.00 -3.58
CA LEU A 11 -25.45 -2.98 -4.79
C LEU A 11 -25.06 -1.56 -5.20
N LEU A 12 -25.97 -0.59 -5.09
CA LEU A 12 -25.68 0.82 -5.37
C LEU A 12 -24.67 1.39 -4.38
N PHE A 13 -24.75 1.02 -3.10
CA PHE A 13 -23.80 1.44 -2.06
C PHE A 13 -22.39 0.89 -2.30
N CYS A 14 -22.27 -0.38 -2.75
CA CYS A 14 -20.98 -1.01 -3.01
C CYS A 14 -20.20 -0.37 -4.18
N ASN A 15 -20.88 0.30 -5.13
CA ASN A 15 -20.21 1.01 -6.23
C ASN A 15 -19.51 2.31 -5.81
N SER A 16 -19.74 2.79 -4.59
CA SER A 16 -19.14 4.03 -4.07
C SER A 16 -17.94 3.78 -3.15
N LEU A 17 -17.48 2.54 -3.01
CA LEU A 17 -16.33 2.22 -2.18
C LEU A 17 -15.04 2.58 -2.92
N SER A 18 -14.43 3.70 -2.57
CA SER A 18 -13.06 4.01 -2.97
C SER A 18 -12.12 3.08 -2.21
N ALA A 19 -11.47 2.14 -2.92
CA ALA A 19 -10.34 1.42 -2.35
C ALA A 19 -9.25 2.43 -1.97
N GLN A 20 -8.54 2.18 -0.87
CA GLN A 20 -7.40 2.99 -0.45
C GLN A 20 -6.43 3.12 -1.63
N VAL A 21 -6.36 4.31 -2.21
CA VAL A 21 -5.37 4.64 -3.23
C VAL A 21 -4.03 4.83 -2.53
N ALA A 22 -2.98 4.35 -3.20
CA ALA A 22 -1.59 4.75 -3.05
C ALA A 22 -1.42 6.15 -2.41
N ILE A 23 -0.52 6.27 -1.44
CA ILE A 23 -0.31 7.49 -0.65
C ILE A 23 -0.12 8.69 -1.60
N SER A 24 -1.03 9.65 -1.55
CA SER A 24 -1.01 10.89 -2.37
C SER A 24 -0.99 10.66 -3.89
N LYS A 25 -1.62 9.58 -4.39
CA LYS A 25 -1.83 9.30 -5.82
C LYS A 25 -3.30 9.41 -6.20
N THR A 26 -3.56 9.82 -7.43
CA THR A 26 -4.89 9.75 -8.03
C THR A 26 -5.29 8.30 -8.32
N PRO A 27 -6.58 7.93 -8.23
CA PRO A 27 -7.07 6.56 -8.47
C PRO A 27 -7.04 6.10 -9.94
N ASP A 28 -6.39 6.85 -10.82
CA ASP A 28 -6.47 6.71 -12.27
C ASP A 28 -5.47 5.72 -12.87
N HIS A 29 -4.59 5.16 -12.04
CA HIS A 29 -3.62 4.16 -12.46
C HIS A 29 -3.90 2.80 -11.81
N PRO A 30 -3.81 1.67 -12.54
CA PRO A 30 -3.76 0.34 -11.95
C PRO A 30 -2.42 0.17 -11.23
N GLY A 31 -2.26 0.84 -10.08
CA GLY A 31 -1.08 0.77 -9.23
C GLY A 31 -1.07 -0.50 -8.39
N ALA A 32 0.14 -0.97 -8.06
CA ALA A 32 0.33 -2.00 -7.04
C ALA A 32 -0.18 -1.51 -5.67
N ILE A 33 -0.38 -2.43 -4.72
CA ILE A 33 -0.78 -2.10 -3.33
C ILE A 33 0.14 -1.04 -2.70
N LEU A 34 1.43 -1.06 -3.07
CA LEU A 34 2.41 -0.04 -2.73
C LEU A 34 2.83 0.70 -4.01
N ASP A 35 2.11 1.77 -4.32
CA ASP A 35 2.48 2.73 -5.37
C ASP A 35 2.66 4.10 -4.71
N PHE A 36 3.69 4.82 -5.13
CA PHE A 36 4.08 6.11 -4.56
C PHE A 36 4.34 7.11 -5.68
N PRO A 37 4.04 8.40 -5.47
CA PRO A 37 4.30 9.41 -6.48
C PRO A 37 5.80 9.54 -6.78
N GLN A 38 6.14 9.47 -8.06
CA GLN A 38 7.52 9.60 -8.53
C GLN A 38 8.09 10.97 -8.17
N ASN A 39 9.40 11.03 -7.93
CA ASN A 39 10.14 12.26 -7.59
C ASN A 39 9.66 12.95 -6.30
N THR A 40 9.10 12.19 -5.36
CA THR A 40 8.73 12.68 -4.02
C THR A 40 9.39 11.83 -2.93
N THR A 41 9.33 12.28 -1.69
CA THR A 41 9.70 11.49 -0.50
C THR A 41 8.51 10.77 0.12
N ASN A 42 7.34 10.78 -0.55
CA ASN A 42 6.17 10.05 -0.07
C ASN A 42 6.42 8.56 -0.31
N GLY A 43 6.39 7.77 0.75
CA GLY A 43 6.81 6.36 0.70
C GLY A 43 6.70 5.69 2.06
N ILE A 44 7.34 4.53 2.19
CA ILE A 44 7.51 3.84 3.48
C ILE A 44 8.80 4.34 4.11
N VAL A 45 8.71 4.81 5.36
CA VAL A 45 9.91 5.06 6.17
C VAL A 45 10.39 3.73 6.71
N LEU A 46 11.58 3.32 6.30
CA LEU A 46 12.19 2.06 6.72
C LEU A 46 13.31 2.29 7.73
N PRO A 47 13.47 1.39 8.72
CA PRO A 47 14.66 1.37 9.56
C PRO A 47 15.90 1.12 8.70
N ALA A 48 16.93 1.95 8.90
CA ALA A 48 18.19 1.86 8.19
C ALA A 48 19.30 1.42 9.15
N THR A 49 20.02 0.36 8.78
CA THR A 49 21.04 -0.26 9.64
C THR A 49 22.39 -0.29 8.94
N THR A 50 23.48 -0.18 9.68
CA THR A 50 24.85 -0.34 9.15
C THR A 50 25.36 -1.77 9.29
N GLU A 51 24.69 -2.58 10.12
CA GLU A 51 24.99 -3.98 10.35
C GLU A 51 23.69 -4.77 10.28
N LEU A 52 23.69 -5.83 9.47
CA LEU A 52 22.58 -6.75 9.42
C LEU A 52 22.68 -7.76 10.57
N PRO A 53 21.56 -8.08 11.23
CA PRO A 53 21.54 -9.19 12.18
C PRO A 53 21.85 -10.50 11.44
N ALA A 54 22.42 -11.48 12.15
CA ALA A 54 22.79 -12.78 11.57
C ALA A 54 21.59 -13.54 10.96
N SER A 55 20.38 -13.26 11.44
CA SER A 55 19.13 -13.76 10.86
C SER A 55 18.06 -12.68 10.90
N LEU A 56 17.31 -12.56 9.81
CA LEU A 56 16.11 -11.73 9.75
C LEU A 56 14.87 -12.60 9.91
N PRO A 57 13.92 -12.23 10.80
CA PRO A 57 12.60 -12.85 10.82
C PRO A 57 11.90 -12.70 9.46
N ASP A 58 11.12 -13.70 9.07
CA ASP A 58 10.34 -13.66 7.83
C ASP A 58 9.45 -12.42 7.78
N GLY A 59 9.46 -11.74 6.64
CA GLY A 59 8.72 -10.50 6.42
C GLY A 59 9.40 -9.22 6.93
N SER A 60 10.66 -9.30 7.36
CA SER A 60 11.45 -8.11 7.67
C SER A 60 11.76 -7.30 6.41
N LEU A 61 11.78 -5.97 6.53
CA LEU A 61 12.22 -5.04 5.50
C LEU A 61 13.15 -4.02 6.14
N LEU A 62 14.42 -4.05 5.78
CA LEU A 62 15.45 -3.14 6.30
C LEU A 62 16.23 -2.51 5.15
N LEU A 63 16.62 -1.25 5.32
CA LEU A 63 17.58 -0.63 4.42
C LEU A 63 19.00 -0.87 4.97
N ASP A 64 19.83 -1.57 4.21
CA ASP A 64 21.25 -1.68 4.52
C ASP A 64 21.97 -0.42 4.04
N ARG A 65 22.59 0.31 4.97
CA ARG A 65 23.32 1.55 4.68
C ARG A 65 24.65 1.34 4.00
N SER A 66 25.20 0.12 3.99
CA SER A 66 26.46 -0.19 3.33
C SER A 66 26.35 -0.23 1.82
N ASP A 67 25.20 -0.67 1.29
CA ASP A 67 24.95 -0.79 -0.16
C ASP A 67 23.68 -0.08 -0.64
N LEU A 68 22.92 0.55 0.27
CA LEU A 68 21.64 1.23 0.02
C LEU A 68 20.59 0.31 -0.62
N LYS A 69 20.60 -0.98 -0.27
CA LYS A 69 19.63 -1.96 -0.75
C LYS A 69 18.65 -2.38 0.35
N LEU A 70 17.45 -2.72 -0.10
CA LEU A 70 16.43 -3.38 0.72
C LEU A 70 16.81 -4.85 0.94
N LYS A 71 16.73 -5.30 2.19
CA LYS A 71 17.04 -6.67 2.64
C LYS A 71 16.01 -7.17 3.64
#